data_AF-A0A968ZJK5-F1
#
_entry.id   AF-A0A968ZJK5-F1
#
_cell.length_a   1.000
_cell.length_b   1.000
_cell.length_c   1.000
_cell.angle_alpha   90.00
_cell.angle_beta   90.00
_cell.angle_gamma   90.00
#
_symmetry.space_group_name_H-M   'P 1'
#
loop_
_entity.id
_entity.type
_entity.pdbx_description
1 polymer ?
#
loop_
_entity_poly.entity_id
_entity_poly.type
_entity_poly.pdbx_seq_one_letter_code
_entity_poly.pdbx_strand_id
1 'polypeptide(L)'
;MGKQKIDRLLAQIKDNQQRDIQNAAAIFTVAQAAVNELDKQAGNSLSAKTLSLAPIQLTKADLINRYGSYNGCRQAAKNAGIRFKRSPRWPQLIAAFNYIEACQTCVDEYIAQYPNPYLKGIKITLSLGT
;
A
#
# COMPACT_ATOMS: atom_id res chain seq x y z
N MET A 1 -15.39 -24.77 -69.09
CA MET A 1 -14.27 -24.58 -68.14
C MET A 1 -14.52 -23.47 -67.09
N GLY A 2 -15.22 -22.36 -67.39
CA GLY A 2 -15.38 -21.23 -66.46
C GLY A 2 -16.31 -21.45 -65.24
N LYS A 3 -17.49 -22.06 -65.43
CA LYS A 3 -18.48 -22.27 -64.35
C LYS A 3 -17.94 -23.10 -63.18
N GLN A 4 -17.30 -24.24 -63.47
CA GLN A 4 -16.70 -25.10 -62.43
C GLN A 4 -15.62 -24.39 -61.59
N LYS A 5 -14.90 -23.43 -62.18
CA LYS A 5 -13.89 -22.63 -61.46
C LYS A 5 -14.56 -21.61 -60.53
N ILE A 6 -15.66 -21.00 -60.97
CA ILE A 6 -16.46 -20.08 -60.16
C ILE A 6 -17.13 -20.80 -58.99
N ASP A 7 -17.71 -21.98 -59.22
CA ASP A 7 -18.35 -22.77 -58.16
C ASP A 7 -17.34 -23.21 -57.09
N ARG A 8 -16.12 -23.57 -57.49
CA ARG A 8 -15.01 -23.87 -56.56
C ARG A 8 -14.60 -22.65 -55.74
N LEU A 9 -14.49 -21.48 -56.35
CA LEU A 9 -14.14 -20.25 -55.64
C LEU A 9 -15.23 -19.84 -54.65
N LEU A 10 -16.50 -19.99 -55.01
CA LEU A 10 -17.64 -19.72 -54.12
C LEU A 10 -17.64 -20.67 -52.91
N ALA A 11 -17.37 -21.96 -53.12
CA ALA A 11 -17.22 -22.92 -52.03
C ALA A 11 -16.06 -22.55 -51.10
N GLN A 12 -14.91 -22.16 -51.68
CA GLN A 12 -13.73 -21.77 -50.91
C GLN A 12 -13.94 -20.50 -50.09
N ILE A 13 -14.66 -19.50 -50.62
CA ILE A 13 -15.01 -18.28 -49.88
C ILE A 13 -15.92 -18.61 -48.70
N LYS A 14 -16.90 -19.49 -48.89
CA LYS A 14 -17.81 -19.91 -47.83
C LYS A 14 -17.09 -20.66 -46.70
N ASP A 15 -16.15 -21.54 -47.06
CA ASP A 15 -15.31 -22.24 -46.09
C ASP A 15 -14.39 -21.29 -45.33
N ASN A 16 -13.82 -20.29 -46.00
CA ASN A 16 -12.98 -19.28 -45.35
C ASN A 16 -13.79 -18.41 -44.38
N GLN A 17 -14.99 -17.97 -44.78
CA GLN A 17 -15.88 -17.22 -43.88
C GLN A 17 -16.26 -18.04 -42.64
N GLN A 18 -16.53 -19.34 -42.80
CA GLN A 18 -16.84 -20.21 -41.67
C GLN A 18 -15.64 -20.35 -40.72
N ARG A 19 -14.42 -20.46 -41.26
CA ARG A 19 -13.19 -20.47 -40.45
C ARG A 19 -12.96 -19.15 -39.74
N ASP A 20 -13.20 -18.02 -40.40
CA ASP A 20 -13.03 -16.69 -39.80
C ASP A 20 -13.98 -16.48 -38.62
N ILE A 21 -15.23 -16.95 -38.73
CA ILE A 21 -16.21 -16.90 -37.62
C ILE A 21 -15.72 -17.75 -36.44
N GLN A 22 -15.20 -18.96 -36.70
CA GLN A 22 -14.67 -19.84 -35.65
C GLN A 22 -13.43 -19.24 -34.97
N ASN A 23 -12.52 -18.65 -35.75
CA ASN A 23 -11.34 -17.98 -35.25
C ASN A 23 -11.71 -16.77 -34.38
N ALA A 24 -12.68 -15.95 -34.82
CA ALA A 24 -13.15 -14.80 -34.07
C ALA A 24 -13.77 -15.22 -32.73
N ALA A 25 -14.57 -16.29 -32.70
CA ALA A 25 -15.14 -16.81 -31.46
C ALA A 25 -14.06 -17.32 -30.48
N ALA A 26 -13.02 -17.99 -31.00
CA ALA A 26 -11.90 -18.46 -30.19
C ALA A 26 -11.10 -17.29 -29.59
N ILE A 27 -10.79 -16.27 -30.39
CA ILE A 27 -10.09 -15.05 -29.93
C ILE A 27 -10.91 -14.34 -28.86
N PHE A 28 -12.21 -14.17 -29.07
CA PHE A 28 -13.09 -13.53 -28.09
C PHE A 28 -13.10 -14.27 -26.74
N THR A 29 -13.13 -15.60 -26.80
CA THR A 29 -13.12 -16.44 -25.59
C THR A 29 -11.80 -16.32 -24.83
N VAL A 30 -10.66 -16.34 -25.54
CA VAL A 30 -9.33 -16.16 -24.93
C VAL A 30 -9.19 -14.75 -24.34
N ALA A 31 -9.62 -13.72 -25.07
CA ALA A 31 -9.59 -12.35 -24.60
C ALA A 31 -10.45 -12.16 -23.34
N GLN A 32 -11.65 -12.73 -23.30
CA GLN A 32 -12.51 -12.67 -22.12
C GLN A 32 -11.91 -13.41 -20.92
N ALA A 33 -11.27 -14.57 -21.15
CA ALA A 33 -10.57 -15.29 -20.10
C ALA A 33 -9.40 -14.46 -19.53
N ALA A 34 -8.61 -13.82 -20.40
CA ALA A 34 -7.51 -12.94 -19.99
C ALA A 34 -7.99 -11.72 -19.20
N VAL A 35 -9.11 -11.09 -19.61
CA VAL A 35 -9.73 -9.98 -18.86
C VAL A 35 -10.19 -10.45 -17.49
N ASN A 36 -10.86 -11.61 -17.40
CA ASN A 36 -11.31 -12.15 -16.12
C ASN A 36 -10.13 -12.51 -15.18
N GLU A 37 -8.98 -12.92 -15.73
CA GLU A 37 -7.76 -13.14 -14.95
C GLU A 37 -7.14 -11.83 -14.46
N LEU A 38 -7.13 -10.79 -15.29
CA LEU A 38 -6.68 -9.45 -14.91
C LEU A 38 -7.57 -8.85 -13.81
N ASP A 39 -8.90 -9.01 -13.90
CA ASP A 39 -9.83 -8.56 -12.86
C ASP A 39 -9.61 -9.30 -11.52
N LYS A 40 -9.30 -10.60 -11.57
CA LYS A 40 -8.92 -11.38 -10.37
C LYS A 40 -7.58 -10.92 -9.78
N GLN A 41 -6.61 -10.55 -10.62
CA GLN A 41 -5.33 -10.01 -10.18
C GLN A 41 -5.48 -8.58 -9.61
N ALA A 42 -6.33 -7.75 -10.22
CA ALA A 42 -6.64 -6.41 -9.73
C ALA A 42 -7.37 -6.45 -8.38
N GLY A 43 -8.29 -7.40 -8.18
CA GLY A 43 -8.95 -7.63 -6.88
C GLY A 43 -7.99 -8.04 -5.75
N ASN A 44 -6.83 -8.60 -6.08
CA ASN A 44 -5.79 -9.00 -5.12
C ASN A 44 -4.68 -7.94 -4.92
N SER A 45 -4.66 -6.86 -5.72
CA SER A 45 -3.54 -5.90 -5.72
C SER A 45 -3.71 -4.70 -4.79
N LEU A 46 -4.81 -4.60 -4.05
CA LEU A 46 -5.01 -3.53 -3.07
C LEU A 46 -5.74 -4.05 -1.83
N SER A 47 -5.22 -5.10 -1.21
CA SER A 47 -5.21 -5.08 0.25
C SER A 47 -4.17 -4.04 0.65
N ALA A 48 -4.53 -2.76 0.46
CA ALA A 48 -3.95 -1.73 1.29
C ALA A 48 -4.23 -2.23 2.69
N LYS A 49 -3.21 -2.80 3.33
CA LYS A 49 -3.23 -3.09 4.75
C LYS A 49 -3.47 -1.73 5.36
N THR A 50 -4.75 -1.41 5.58
CA THR A 50 -5.15 -0.18 6.22
C THR A 50 -4.39 -0.24 7.52
N LEU A 51 -3.38 0.62 7.63
CA LEU A 51 -2.60 0.79 8.83
C LEU A 51 -3.64 1.15 9.88
N SER A 52 -4.16 0.13 10.57
CA SER A 52 -5.06 0.27 11.70
C SER A 52 -4.17 0.70 12.87
N LEU A 53 -3.50 1.83 12.70
CA LEU A 53 -2.95 2.64 13.77
C LEU A 53 -4.16 3.31 14.43
N ALA A 54 -5.04 2.52 15.03
CA ALA A 54 -5.76 3.02 16.17
C ALA A 54 -4.66 3.42 17.17
N PRO A 55 -4.48 4.72 17.47
CA PRO A 55 -3.40 5.13 18.34
C PRO A 55 -3.58 4.40 19.66
N ILE A 56 -2.53 3.73 20.12
CA ILE A 56 -2.46 3.29 21.52
C ILE A 56 -2.67 4.57 22.32
N GLN A 57 -3.81 4.67 23.00
CA GLN A 57 -4.15 5.85 23.78
C GLN A 57 -3.34 5.77 25.07
N LEU A 58 -2.07 6.18 25.03
CA LEU A 58 -1.31 6.28 26.28
C LEU A 58 -2.04 7.25 27.20
N THR A 59 -2.25 6.81 28.43
CA THR A 59 -2.77 7.68 29.47
C THR A 59 -1.63 8.36 30.21
N LYS A 60 -1.97 9.40 30.98
CA LYS A 60 -1.02 10.01 31.92
C LYS A 60 -0.43 8.98 32.89
N ALA A 61 -1.25 8.03 33.36
CA ALA A 61 -0.82 7.01 34.30
C ALA A 61 0.25 6.11 33.67
N ASP A 62 0.08 5.74 32.40
CA ASP A 62 1.06 4.91 31.68
C ASP A 62 2.41 5.61 31.54
N LEU A 63 2.41 6.91 31.20
CA LEU A 63 3.64 7.69 31.13
C LEU A 63 4.35 7.82 32.48
N ILE A 64 3.58 8.02 33.56
CA ILE A 64 4.15 8.07 34.91
C ILE A 64 4.70 6.70 35.32
N ASN A 65 4.02 5.60 35.00
CA ASN A 65 4.52 4.26 35.29
C ASN A 65 5.80 3.95 34.50
N ARG A 66 5.90 4.39 33.24
CA ARG A 66 7.06 4.15 32.39
C ARG A 66 8.27 5.02 32.74
N TYR A 67 8.04 6.28 33.11
CA TYR A 67 9.10 7.29 33.24
C TYR A 67 9.19 7.93 34.64
N GLY A 68 8.37 7.48 35.59
CA GLY A 68 8.36 7.85 37.00
C GLY A 68 7.69 9.19 37.33
N SER A 69 8.05 10.27 36.61
CA SER A 69 7.57 11.62 36.92
C SER A 69 7.38 12.47 35.67
N TYR A 70 6.74 13.64 35.81
CA TYR A 70 6.62 14.62 34.71
C TYR A 70 8.00 15.02 34.15
N ASN A 71 8.98 15.25 35.02
CA ASN A 71 10.35 15.58 34.61
C ASN A 71 11.02 14.40 33.89
N GLY A 72 10.78 13.18 34.37
CA GLY A 72 11.22 11.96 33.69
C GLY A 72 10.62 11.82 32.30
N CYS A 73 9.31 12.07 32.14
CA CYS A 73 8.64 12.07 30.84
C CYS A 73 9.24 13.12 29.89
N ARG A 74 9.55 14.33 30.40
CA ARG A 74 10.16 15.41 29.59
C ARG A 74 11.58 15.03 29.14
N GLN A 75 12.34 14.38 30.01
CA GLN A 75 13.69 13.91 29.69
C GLN A 75 13.63 12.76 28.66
N ALA A 76 12.72 11.81 28.84
CA ALA A 76 12.47 10.73 27.90
C ALA A 76 12.05 11.27 26.53
N ALA A 77 11.15 12.25 26.49
CA ALA A 77 10.73 12.91 25.25
C ALA A 77 11.93 13.54 24.52
N LYS A 78 12.82 14.23 25.24
CA LYS A 78 14.05 14.81 24.67
C LYS A 78 14.97 13.74 24.07
N ASN A 79 15.14 12.60 24.77
CA ASN A 79 15.95 11.48 24.30
C ASN A 79 15.33 10.81 23.06
N ALA A 80 14.00 10.75 22.98
CA ALA A 80 13.25 10.29 21.81
C ALA A 80 13.25 11.29 20.64
N GLY A 81 13.95 12.43 20.76
CA GLY A 81 14.03 13.45 19.72
C GLY A 81 12.82 14.40 19.66
N ILE A 82 11.88 14.28 20.59
CA ILE A 82 10.72 15.17 20.71
C ILE A 82 11.18 16.52 21.26
N ARG A 83 10.93 17.59 20.50
CA ARG A 83 11.31 18.96 20.87
C ARG A 83 10.06 19.81 21.06
N PHE A 84 9.94 20.43 22.23
CA PHE A 84 8.87 21.37 22.54
C PHE A 84 9.42 22.80 22.55
N LYS A 85 8.70 23.74 21.93
CA LYS A 85 9.06 25.17 21.92
C LYS A 85 8.99 25.81 23.33
N ARG A 86 8.07 25.31 24.18
CA ARG A 86 7.85 25.74 25.57
C ARG A 86 7.71 24.52 26.48
N SER A 87 7.54 24.72 27.78
CA SER A 87 7.23 23.60 28.68
C SER A 87 5.88 22.98 28.29
N PRO A 88 5.83 21.68 27.93
CA PRO A 88 4.61 21.06 27.42
C PRO A 88 3.61 20.79 28.54
N ARG A 89 2.32 20.92 28.25
CA ARG A 89 1.27 20.45 29.18
C ARG A 89 1.14 18.93 29.10
N TRP A 90 0.57 18.29 30.13
CA TRP A 90 0.33 16.84 30.12
C TRP A 90 -0.36 16.31 28.85
N PRO A 91 -1.43 16.94 28.33
CA PRO A 91 -2.05 16.50 27.07
C PRO A 91 -1.10 16.57 25.87
N GLN A 92 -0.19 17.54 25.84
CA GLN A 92 0.80 17.68 24.76
C GLN A 92 1.88 16.60 24.85
N LEU A 93 2.30 16.21 26.06
CA LEU A 93 3.22 15.08 26.25
C LEU A 93 2.56 13.78 25.78
N ILE A 94 1.33 13.51 26.23
CA ILE A 94 0.58 12.32 25.84
C ILE A 94 0.44 12.23 24.32
N ALA A 95 -0.01 13.31 23.68
CA ALA A 95 -0.09 13.37 22.23
C ALA A 95 1.27 13.11 21.58
N ALA A 96 2.34 13.77 22.04
CA ALA A 96 3.66 13.57 21.46
C ALA A 96 4.15 12.12 21.56
N PHE A 97 3.92 11.45 22.70
CA PHE A 97 4.28 10.03 22.87
C PHE A 97 3.42 9.10 22.00
N ASN A 98 2.12 9.34 21.89
CA ASN A 98 1.27 8.57 20.99
C ASN A 98 1.73 8.67 19.53
N TYR A 99 2.04 9.89 19.07
CA TYR A 99 2.46 10.13 17.69
C TYR A 99 3.85 9.60 17.41
N ILE A 100 4.82 9.71 18.32
CA ILE A 100 6.16 9.18 18.08
C ILE A 100 6.16 7.65 18.02
N GLU A 101 5.41 6.97 18.89
CA GLU A 101 5.27 5.50 18.85
C GLU A 101 4.63 5.06 17.54
N ALA A 102 3.56 5.74 17.11
CA ALA A 102 2.93 5.52 15.81
C ALA A 102 3.91 5.69 14.63
N CYS A 103 4.69 6.77 14.63
CA CYS A 103 5.69 7.03 13.59
C CYS A 103 6.81 5.99 13.58
N GLN A 104 7.30 5.59 14.76
CA GLN A 104 8.34 4.56 14.89
C GLN A 104 7.85 3.24 14.32
N THR A 105 6.67 2.77 14.74
CA THR A 105 6.07 1.53 14.21
C THR A 105 5.93 1.58 12.69
N CYS A 106 5.43 2.67 12.14
CA CYS A 106 5.27 2.83 10.69
C CYS A 106 6.63 2.78 9.95
N VAL A 107 7.65 3.46 10.47
CA VAL A 107 9.00 3.47 9.89
C VAL A 107 9.64 2.09 9.98
N ASP A 108 9.52 1.42 11.13
CA ASP A 108 10.09 0.09 11.36
C ASP A 108 9.44 -0.95 10.45
N GLU A 109 8.11 -0.92 10.29
CA GLU A 109 7.40 -1.76 9.33
C GLU A 109 7.85 -1.52 7.89
N TYR A 110 8.03 -0.25 7.50
CA TYR A 110 8.48 0.09 6.15
C TYR A 110 9.91 -0.36 5.88
N ILE A 111 10.83 -0.16 6.84
CA ILE A 111 12.22 -0.62 6.72
C ILE A 111 12.29 -2.14 6.68
N ALA A 112 11.46 -2.84 7.46
CA ALA A 112 11.39 -4.30 7.45
C ALA A 112 10.90 -4.84 6.09
N GLN A 113 9.95 -4.15 5.45
CA GLN A 113 9.44 -4.54 4.14
C GLN A 113 10.37 -4.16 2.99
N TYR A 114 11.11 -3.05 3.11
CA TYR A 114 11.99 -2.51 2.07
C TYR A 114 13.38 -2.14 2.64
N PRO A 115 14.22 -3.13 2.98
CA PRO A 115 15.52 -2.87 3.56
C PRO A 115 16.45 -2.20 2.54
N ASN A 116 17.08 -1.09 2.92
CA ASN A 116 18.04 -0.37 2.08
C ASN A 116 19.33 -0.05 2.87
N PRO A 117 20.50 -0.58 2.46
CA PRO A 117 21.76 -0.42 3.19
C PRO A 117 22.25 1.04 3.23
N TYR A 118 21.83 1.89 2.29
CA TYR A 118 22.21 3.29 2.24
C TYR A 118 21.51 4.16 3.30
N LEU A 119 20.53 3.63 4.02
CA LEU A 119 19.86 4.34 5.11
C LEU A 119 20.71 4.43 6.39
N LYS A 120 21.83 3.70 6.46
CA LYS A 120 22.70 3.67 7.64
C LYS A 120 23.24 5.07 7.96
N GLY A 121 22.89 5.59 9.14
CA GLY A 121 23.34 6.90 9.64
C GLY A 121 22.48 8.08 9.18
N ILE A 122 21.42 7.85 8.41
CA ILE A 122 20.48 8.92 8.03
C ILE A 122 19.55 9.22 9.21
N LYS A 123 19.41 10.51 9.53
CA LYS A 123 18.47 11.00 10.54
C LYS A 123 17.42 11.90 9.90
N ILE A 124 16.16 11.50 10.00
CA ILE A 124 15.01 12.29 9.54
C ILE A 124 14.38 12.97 10.76
N THR A 125 14.09 14.27 10.66
CA THR A 125 13.39 15.03 11.69
C THR A 125 12.07 15.53 11.14
N LEU A 126 10.97 15.15 11.77
CA LEU A 126 9.63 15.58 11.42
C LEU A 126 9.17 16.65 12.41
N SER A 127 8.63 17.75 11.90
CA SER A 127 8.02 18.80 12.72
C SER A 127 6.50 18.71 12.58
N LEU A 128 5.82 18.44 13.69
CA LEU A 128 4.36 18.37 13.75
C LEU A 128 3.83 19.74 14.19
N GLY A 129 3.16 20.45 13.29
CA GLY A 129 2.50 21.73 13.58
C GLY A 129 2.83 22.84 12.60
N THR A 130 1.80 23.62 12.28
CA THR A 130 1.86 24.95 11.65
C THR A 130 2.33 26.03 12.62
#